data_AF-A0A8H4BLQ3-F1
#
_entry.id   AF-A0A8H4BLQ3-F1
#
_cell.length_a   1.000
_cell.length_b   1.000
_cell.length_c   1.000
_cell.angle_alpha   90.00
_cell.angle_beta   90.00
_cell.angle_gamma   90.00
#
_symmetry.space_group_name_H-M   'P 1'
#
loop_
_entity.id
_entity.type
_entity.pdbx_description
1 polymer ?
#
loop_
_entity_poly.entity_id
_entity_poly.type
_entity_poly.pdbx_seq_one_letter_code
_entity_poly.pdbx_strand_id
1 'polypeptide(L)' 'MLGRIAHFTADAVLLSAVLAGIKRNSGLEPATGKIENEEIRKYVNKYLSIGEWVIDSSVVFMNNSSYFERK' A
#
# COMPACT_ATOMS: atom_id res chain seq x y z
N MET A 1 20.54 9.59 11.96
CA MET A 1 19.09 9.45 12.28
C MET A 1 18.22 9.42 11.03
N LEU A 2 18.46 10.29 10.04
CA LEU A 2 17.72 10.33 8.75
C LEU A 2 17.56 8.98 8.04
N GLY A 3 18.63 8.17 7.96
CA GLY A 3 18.57 6.87 7.28
C GLY A 3 17.60 5.85 7.91
N ARG A 4 17.42 5.87 9.25
CA ARG A 4 16.46 4.97 9.92
C ARG A 4 15.02 5.39 9.69
N ILE A 5 14.75 6.69 9.71
CA ILE A 5 13.41 7.22 9.42
C ILE A 5 13.02 6.86 7.99
N ALA A 6 13.92 7.10 7.03
CA ALA A 6 13.69 6.74 5.63
C ALA A 6 13.40 5.23 5.47
N HIS A 7 14.16 4.37 6.15
CA HIS A 7 13.95 2.93 6.10
C HIS A 7 12.59 2.52 6.67
N PHE A 8 12.21 3.01 7.85
CA PHE A 8 10.92 2.70 8.45
C PHE A 8 9.74 3.21 7.60
N THR A 9 9.88 4.37 6.97
CA THR A 9 8.86 4.86 6.04
C THR A 9 8.77 4.00 4.79
N ALA A 10 9.90 3.54 4.25
CA ALA A 10 9.92 2.62 3.11
C ALA A 10 9.26 1.29 3.49
N ASP A 11 9.60 0.72 4.65
CA ASP A 11 9.04 -0.54 5.12
C ASP A 11 7.53 -0.44 5.35
N ALA A 12 7.05 0.69 5.89
CA ALA A 12 5.63 0.95 6.04
C ALA A 12 4.92 1.04 4.67
N VAL A 13 5.50 1.74 3.70
CA VAL A 13 4.94 1.80 2.35
C VAL A 13 4.91 0.41 1.69
N LEU A 14 5.98 -0.37 1.83
CA LEU A 14 6.06 -1.74 1.32
C LEU A 14 5.01 -2.66 1.95
N LEU A 15 4.85 -2.60 3.28
CA LEU A 15 3.84 -3.38 3.98
C LEU A 15 2.43 -3.01 3.51
N SER A 16 2.15 -1.72 3.34
CA SER A 16 0.86 -1.26 2.79
C SER A 16 0.64 -1.77 1.35
N ALA A 17 1.66 -1.73 0.50
CA ALA A 17 1.58 -2.24 -0.87
C ALA A 17 1.33 -3.76 -0.92
N VAL A 18 1.94 -4.53 -0.01
CA VAL A 18 1.68 -5.97 0.14
C VAL A 18 0.22 -6.23 0.53
N LEU A 19 -0.30 -5.50 1.53
CA LEU A 19 -1.69 -5.61 1.96
C LEU A 19 -2.67 -5.24 0.82
N ALA A 20 -2.35 -4.20 0.05
CA ALA A 20 -3.12 -3.83 -1.13
C ALA A 20 -3.12 -4.94 -2.20
N GLY A 21 -1.98 -5.59 -2.42
CA GLY A 21 -1.87 -6.75 -3.32
C GLY A 21 -2.72 -7.94 -2.86
N ILE A 22 -2.71 -8.26 -1.56
CA ILE A 22 -3.56 -9.32 -0.97
C ILE A 22 -5.04 -8.97 -1.21
N LYS A 23 -5.46 -7.74 -0.89
CA LYS A 23 -6.84 -7.28 -1.11
C LYS A 23 -7.28 -7.44 -2.56
N ARG A 24 -6.44 -7.09 -3.53
CA ARG A 24 -6.75 -7.22 -4.97
C ARG A 24 -6.89 -8.67 -5.44
N ASN A 25 -6.06 -9.57 -4.91
CA ASN A 25 -6.02 -10.96 -5.37
C ASN A 25 -7.02 -11.87 -4.64
N SER A 26 -7.29 -11.61 -3.35
CA SER A 26 -8.13 -12.48 -2.52
C SER A 26 -9.40 -11.81 -1.99
N GLY A 27 -9.57 -10.50 -2.15
CA GLY A 27 -10.66 -9.73 -1.56
C GLY A 27 -10.58 -9.58 -0.03
N LEU A 28 -9.48 -10.00 0.60
CA LEU A 28 -9.29 -9.91 2.05
C LEU A 28 -8.63 -8.58 2.41
N GLU A 29 -9.23 -7.85 3.36
CA GLU A 29 -8.73 -6.57 3.84
C GLU A 29 -8.64 -6.57 5.37
N PRO A 30 -7.67 -5.83 5.97
CA PRO A 30 -7.68 -5.62 7.40
C PRO A 30 -9.03 -5.09 7.89
N ALA A 31 -9.53 -5.65 8.99
CA ALA A 31 -10.86 -5.31 9.52
C ALA A 31 -10.87 -3.94 10.22
N THR A 32 -10.66 -2.85 9.47
CA THR A 32 -10.59 -1.48 10.01
C THR A 32 -11.91 -1.04 10.64
N GLY A 33 -13.03 -1.64 10.25
CA GLY A 33 -14.33 -1.44 10.89
C GLY A 33 -14.41 -1.89 12.35
N LYS A 34 -13.49 -2.76 12.81
CA LYS A 34 -13.38 -3.17 14.23
C LYS A 34 -12.64 -2.15 15.10
N ILE A 35 -12.03 -1.13 14.49
CA ILE A 35 -11.33 -0.08 15.23
C ILE A 35 -12.37 0.91 15.76
N GLU A 36 -12.64 0.89 17.07
CA GLU A 36 -13.67 1.74 17.70
C GLU A 36 -13.37 3.24 17.54
N ASN A 37 -12.11 3.63 17.64
CA ASN A 37 -11.68 5.02 17.49
C ASN A 37 -11.70 5.46 16.01
N GLU A 38 -12.50 6.47 15.71
CA GLU A 38 -12.68 7.00 14.35
C GLU A 38 -11.41 7.61 13.76
N GLU A 39 -10.62 8.35 14.56
CA GLU A 39 -9.38 8.96 14.10
C GLU A 39 -8.35 7.90 13.74
N ILE A 40 -8.16 6.91 14.60
CA ILE A 40 -7.24 5.78 14.33
C ILE A 40 -7.69 5.04 13.08
N ARG A 41 -9.00 4.78 12.95
CA ARG A 41 -9.56 4.13 11.76
C ARG A 41 -9.26 4.93 10.48
N LYS A 42 -9.40 6.26 10.53
CA LYS A 42 -9.08 7.15 9.40
C LYS A 42 -7.61 7.09 9.03
N TYR A 43 -6.70 7.09 10.00
CA TYR A 43 -5.26 6.98 9.74
C TYR A 43 -4.88 5.62 9.16
N VAL A 44 -5.46 4.53 9.69
CA VAL A 44 -5.22 3.18 9.17
C VAL A 44 -5.76 3.05 7.74
N ASN A 45 -6.98 3.53 7.47
CA ASN A 45 -7.52 3.54 6.11
C ASN A 45 -6.64 4.34 5.16
N LYS A 46 -6.21 5.55 5.57
CA LYS A 46 -5.29 6.37 4.77
C LYS A 46 -3.98 5.64 4.49
N TYR A 47 -3.42 4.96 5.50
CA TYR A 47 -2.21 4.16 5.34
C TYR A 47 -2.40 3.02 4.34
N LEU A 48 -3.51 2.28 4.41
CA LEU A 48 -3.82 1.21 3.46
C LEU A 48 -4.04 1.75 2.03
N SER A 49 -4.67 2.93 1.90
CA SER A 49 -4.84 3.59 0.59
C SER A 49 -3.52 3.97 -0.07
N ILE A 50 -2.46 4.24 0.71
CA ILE A 50 -1.12 4.51 0.14
C ILE A 50 -0.62 3.29 -0.63
N GLY A 51 -0.81 2.08 -0.09
CA GLY A 51 -0.41 0.84 -0.74
C GLY A 51 -1.12 0.61 -2.06
N GLU A 52 -2.43 0.86 -2.11
CA GLU A 52 -3.20 0.78 -3.36
C GLU A 52 -2.68 1.75 -4.41
N TRP A 53 -2.45 3.01 -4.01
CA TRP A 53 -1.87 4.04 -4.89
C TRP A 53 -0.47 3.69 -5.39
N VAL A 54 0.38 3.11 -4.53
CA VAL A 54 1.73 2.67 -4.92
C VAL A 54 1.66 1.54 -5.95
N ILE A 55 0.78 0.55 -5.75
CA ILE A 55 0.59 -0.53 -6.73
C ILE A 55 0.09 0.04 -8.07
N ASP A 56 -0.90 0.93 -8.07
CA ASP A 56 -1.42 1.54 -9.29
C ASP A 56 -0.36 2.35 -10.03
N SER A 57 0.36 3.20 -9.30
CA SER A 57 1.44 4.01 -9.86
C SER A 57 2.54 3.13 -10.45
N SER A 58 2.87 2.02 -9.77
CA SER A 58 3.85 1.05 -10.25
C SER A 58 3.38 0.37 -11.54
N VAL A 59 2.10 -0.01 -11.63
CA VAL A 59 1.53 -0.60 -12.85
C VAL A 59 1.58 0.39 -14.01
N VAL A 60 1.23 1.65 -13.78
CA VAL A 60 1.32 2.70 -14.82
C VAL A 60 2.76 2.88 -15.28
N PHE A 61 3.71 2.93 -14.35
CA PHE A 61 5.14 3.04 -14.67
C PHE A 61 5.63 1.84 -15.48
N MET A 62 5.30 0.62 -15.05
CA MET A 62 5.66 -0.61 -15.77
C MET A 62 5.02 -0.68 -17.15
N ASN A 63 3.75 -0.29 -17.29
CA ASN A 63 3.03 -0.30 -18.56
C ASN A 63 3.62 0.70 -19.58
N ASN A 64 4.27 1.77 -19.12
CA ASN A 64 4.94 2.76 -19.98
C ASN A 64 6.43 2.45 -20.21
N SER A 65 6.94 1.35 -19.64
CA SER A 65 8.35 0.97 -19.72
C SER A 65 8.55 -0.16 -20.72
N SER A 66 9.54 -0.02 -21.60
CA SER A 66 9.90 -1.06 -22.59
C SER A 66 10.48 -2.33 -21.96
N TYR A 67 10.78 -2.31 -20.66
CA TYR A 67 11.29 -3.47 -19.92
C TYR A 67 10.19 -4.44 -19.44
N PHE A 68 8.92 -4.06 -19.58
CA PHE A 68 7.79 -4.88 -19.11
C PHE A 68 6.85 -5.21 -20.28
N GLU A 69 6.28 -6.40 -20.24
CA GLU A 69 5.31 -6.90 -21.20
C GLU A 69 4.03 -7.33 -20.48
N ARG A 70 2.86 -7.13 -21.11
CA ARG A 70 1.57 -7.61 -20.61
C ARG A 70 1.31 -9.00 -21.18
N LYS A 71 1.02 -9.97 -20.31
CA LYS A 71 0.64 -11.34 -20.67
C LYS A 71 -0.79 -11.64 -20.23
#